data_AF-A0A3C0DRV7-F1
#
_entry.id   AF-A0A3C0DRV7-F1
#
_cell.length_a   1.000
_cell.length_b   1.000
_cell.length_c   1.000
_cell.angle_alpha   90.00
_cell.angle_beta   90.00
_cell.angle_gamma   90.00
#
_symmetry.space_group_name_H-M   'P 1'
#
loop_
_entity.id
_entity.type
_entity.pdbx_description
1 polymer ?
#
loop_
_entity_poly.entity_id
_entity_poly.type
_entity_poly.pdbx_seq_one_letter_code
_entity_poly.pdbx_strand_id
1 'polypeptide(L)' 'MVKLLGELDERAPNRPVVLARELTKKFEQIQRGLPGGLLAGYAERKPKGEFVVLIGQSG' A
#
# COMPACT_ATOMS: atom_id res chain seq x y z
N MET A 1 -3.49 -7.04 0.91
CA MET A 1 -2.42 -6.03 0.74
C MET A 1 -1.22 -6.60 -0.03
N VAL A 2 -0.50 -7.60 0.48
CA VAL A 2 0.68 -8.20 -0.21
C VAL A 2 0.40 -8.54 -1.69
N LYS A 3 -0.69 -9.28 -1.96
CA LYS A 3 -1.09 -9.62 -3.34
C LYS A 3 -1.33 -8.37 -4.22
N LEU A 4 -2.10 -7.40 -3.72
CA LEU A 4 -2.39 -6.15 -4.43
C LEU A 4 -1.13 -5.35 -4.74
N LEU A 5 -0.23 -5.19 -3.76
CA LEU A 5 1.03 -4.47 -3.96
C LEU A 5 1.94 -5.20 -4.96
N GLY A 6 1.98 -6.54 -4.94
CA GLY A 6 2.68 -7.32 -5.96
C GLY A 6 2.13 -7.10 -7.36
N GLU A 7 0.80 -7.16 -7.53
CA GLU A 7 0.15 -6.88 -8.82
C GLU A 7 0.40 -5.44 -9.30
N LEU A 8 0.44 -4.46 -8.39
CA LEU A 8 0.76 -3.07 -8.71
C LEU A 8 2.24 -2.89 -9.06
N ASP A 9 3.15 -3.60 -8.40
CA ASP A 9 4.58 -3.56 -8.70
C ASP A 9 4.87 -4.14 -10.08
N GLU A 10 4.19 -5.23 -10.45
CA GLU A 10 4.32 -5.83 -11.79
C GLU A 10 3.73 -4.95 -12.90
N ARG A 11 2.55 -4.36 -12.67
CA ARG A 11 1.78 -3.66 -13.72
C ARG A 11 2.04 -2.17 -13.81
N ALA A 12 2.42 -1.54 -12.70
CA ALA A 12 2.58 -0.10 -12.57
C ALA A 12 3.68 0.27 -11.53
N PRO A 13 4.93 -0.23 -11.69
CA PRO A 13 5.98 -0.13 -10.68
C PRO A 13 6.32 1.29 -10.22
N ASN A 14 6.16 2.26 -11.12
CA ASN A 14 6.51 3.66 -10.85
C ASN A 14 5.29 4.51 -10.44
N ARG A 15 4.12 3.89 -10.21
CA ARG A 15 2.91 4.61 -9.82
C ARG A 15 2.93 4.92 -8.32
N PRO A 16 2.80 6.18 -7.90
CA PRO A 16 2.67 6.50 -6.48
C PRO A 16 1.44 5.84 -5.86
N VAL A 17 1.61 5.25 -4.68
CA VAL A 17 0.53 4.59 -3.92
C VAL A 17 0.50 5.13 -2.50
N VAL A 18 -0.71 5.29 -1.96
CA VAL A 18 -0.94 5.54 -0.54
C VAL A 18 -1.71 4.37 0.06
N LEU A 19 -1.20 3.84 1.17
CA LEU A 19 -1.90 2.87 2.00
C LEU A 19 -2.30 3.57 3.29
N ALA A 20 -3.59 3.78 3.47
CA ALA A 20 -4.15 4.25 4.73
C ALA A 20 -4.81 3.05 5.44
N ARG A 21 -4.46 2.84 6.71
CA ARG A 21 -4.91 1.69 7.51
C ARG A 21 -5.66 2.18 8.73
N GLU A 22 -6.82 1.59 9.00
CA GLU A 22 -7.66 1.88 10.18
C GLU A 22 -7.99 3.39 10.33
N LEU A 23 -8.46 4.01 9.24
CA LEU A 23 -8.76 5.44 9.22
C LEU A 23 -9.72 5.84 10.35
N THR A 24 -9.46 7.01 10.95
CA THR A 24 -10.15 7.61 12.12
C THR A 24 -10.00 6.87 13.45
N LYS A 25 -9.28 5.74 13.50
CA LYS A 25 -9.05 4.97 14.74
C LYS A 25 -7.76 5.42 15.43
N LYS A 26 -7.61 5.09 16.72
CA LYS A 26 -6.47 5.51 17.58
C LYS A 26 -5.09 5.18 17.00
N PHE A 27 -4.99 4.09 16.23
CA PHE A 27 -3.73 3.61 15.63
C PHE A 27 -3.79 3.64 14.10
N GLU A 28 -4.39 4.68 13.54
CA GLU A 28 -4.35 4.96 12.10
C GLU A 28 -2.90 5.02 11.60
N GLN A 29 -2.66 4.52 10.38
CA GLN A 29 -1.36 4.59 9.72
C GLN A 29 -1.53 5.01 8.27
N ILE A 30 -0.70 5.95 7.82
CA ILE A 30 -0.62 6.36 6.41
C ILE A 30 0.80 6.13 5.90
N GLN A 31 0.95 5.27 4.90
CA GLN A 31 2.20 5.00 4.21
C GLN A 31 2.11 5.48 2.76
N ARG A 32 3.17 6.11 2.27
CA ARG A 32 3.26 6.61 0.89
C ARG A 32 4.53 6.08 0.26
N GLY A 33 4.46 5.70 -1.01
CA GLY A 33 5.63 5.21 -1.72
C GLY A 33 5.27 4.54 -3.04
N LEU A 34 6.24 3.83 -3.60
CA LEU A 34 6.06 2.97 -4.76
C LEU A 34 5.63 1.56 -4.31
N PRO A 35 4.94 0.78 -5.17
CA PRO A 35 4.44 -0.55 -4.84
C PRO A 35 5.51 -1.47 -4.23
N GLY A 36 6.67 -1.63 -4.87
CA GLY A 36 7.75 -2.48 -4.37
C GLY A 36 8.32 -2.03 -3.03
N GLY A 37 8.49 -0.72 -2.81
CA GLY A 37 8.95 -0.18 -1.53
C GLY A 37 7.95 -0.42 -0.39
N LEU A 38 6.65 -0.27 -0.68
CA LEU A 38 5.58 -0.57 0.27
C LEU A 38 5.48 -2.07 0.53
N LEU A 39 5.65 -2.91 -0.51
CA LEU A 39 5.60 -4.37 -0.42
C LEU A 39 6.69 -4.92 0.49
N ALA A 40 7.91 -4.39 0.40
CA ALA A 40 9.04 -4.78 1.25
C ALA A 40 8.72 -4.62 2.75
N GLY A 41 7.93 -3.61 3.12
CA GLY A 41 7.50 -3.38 4.51
C GLY A 41 6.55 -4.45 5.07
N TYR A 42 5.99 -5.32 4.22
CA TYR A 42 5.09 -6.39 4.61
C TYR A 42 5.72 -7.80 4.51
N ALA A 43 7.03 -7.88 4.25
CA ALA A 43 7.75 -9.17 4.12
C ALA A 43 7.63 -10.06 5.38
N GLU A 44 7.67 -9.45 6.57
CA GLU A 44 7.70 -10.19 7.84
C GLU A 44 6.38 -10.13 8.62
N ARG A 45 5.40 -9.33 8.18
CA ARG A 45 4.17 -9.07 8.92
C ARG A 45 2.95 -9.21 8.02
N LYS A 46 2.06 -10.15 8.38
CA LYS A 46 0.77 -10.27 7.71
C LYS A 46 -0.06 -8.99 7.96
N PRO A 47 -0.42 -8.24 6.91
CA PRO A 47 -1.24 -7.04 7.07
C PRO A 47 -2.62 -7.44 7.60
N LYS A 48 -3.07 -6.75 8.65
CA LYS A 48 -4.37 -6.94 9.30
C LYS A 48 -5.12 -5.62 9.38
N GLY A 49 -6.44 -5.69 9.35
CA GLY A 49 -7.30 -4.51 9.47
C GLY A 49 -7.78 -3.98 8.12
N GLU A 50 -8.53 -2.89 8.19
CA GLU A 50 -9.13 -2.21 7.05
C GLU A 50 -8.12 -1.27 6.39
N PHE A 51 -8.12 -1.26 5.06
CA PHE A 51 -7.24 -0.42 4.26
C PHE A 51 -8.04 0.38 3.24
N VAL A 52 -7.66 1.64 3.08
CA VAL A 52 -7.97 2.46 1.91
C VAL A 52 -6.69 2.60 1.09
N VAL A 53 -6.78 2.32 -0.20
CA VAL A 53 -5.64 2.38 -1.12
C VAL A 53 -5.93 3.46 -2.16
N LEU A 54 -5.05 4.45 -2.23
CA LEU A 54 -5.08 5.45 -3.30
C LEU A 54 -3.96 5.15 -4.29
N ILE A 55 -4.29 5.16 -5.58
CA ILE A 55 -3.36 4.92 -6.67
C ILE A 55 -3.26 6.21 -7.47
N GLY A 56 -2.04 6.68 -7.71
CA GLY A 56 -1.80 7.87 -8.52
C GLY A 56 -2.40 7.74 -9.93
N GLN A 57 -2.69 8.88 -10.56
CA GLN A 57 -3.24 8.91 -11.92
C GLN A 57 -2.33 8.20 -12.93
N SER A 58 -2.91 7.63 -13.98
CA SER A 58 -2.13 7.28 -15.16
C SER A 58 -1.81 8.57 -15.91
N GLY A 59 -0.54 8.78 -16.25
CA GLY A 59 -0.17 9.82 -17.20
C GLY A 59 -0.76 9.56 -18.58
#